data_AF-A0A7C3WN34-F1
#
_entry.id   AF-A0A7C3WN34-F1
#
_cell.length_a   1.000
_cell.length_b   1.000
_cell.length_c   1.000
_cell.angle_alpha   90.00
_cell.angle_beta   90.00
_cell.angle_gamma   90.00
#
_symmetry.space_group_name_H-M   'P 1'
#
loop_
_entity.id
_entity.type
_entity.pdbx_description
1 polymer ?
#
loop_
_entity_poly.entity_id
_entity_poly.type
_entity_poly.pdbx_seq_one_letter_code
_entity_poly.pdbx_strand_id
1 'polypeptide(L)'
;MVDRPMVLWKFTLRGMWSRPGRTALTFLSLTIGVAVVVAVSIARQTTRAAYQQMFSSLSGGAALEVAADGGGTFDLSLLPQIDRIPGVRTAVPVLQQLTVLRFAGKRVSLLVLGVVPDRDRAIRSYQFVQGSFWGPEGGLILDDDLARSLGLSVGQEVRLTTGRAGLYRVRVVGLTAKEHHPISLGYMPLEELQGLFGLEGQISTVQIVLQEGAEREAVRQAIARILPTGLSVRPPATESAVARETMTATEQALRLASSFSFLLAAFIILNTFLMNVGERRRQLAVLRTVGATRWQIARMVLRESVLLAILGIALGILVGIGGARVLLAALSQIMMVSFPPAGVPTQSIVMAAALGLGMALAGAAAPAYRASQLTPLEGMSAVVRGDIESGSDHSVLGGALLAGFSILGLGVAIRGWIPGDFALWFAISFLVGVVLLTPLGLGLFSWIAVQFFRPWLRGETQLAYRQLLRHRSRSNLTVGVLFVATATGLGMASTILDHIEDLRQWSRTVIAGDFFVRAAMPDMSTGLSAAIPEELGDRLRQI
;
A
#
# COMPACT_ATOMS: atom_id res chain seq x y z
N MET A 1 30.24 37.22 -29.75
CA MET A 1 29.87 37.54 -28.35
C MET A 1 29.49 36.24 -27.67
N VAL A 2 30.39 35.76 -26.81
CA VAL A 2 30.57 34.33 -26.50
C VAL A 2 29.57 33.85 -25.45
N ASP A 3 28.84 32.77 -25.77
CA ASP A 3 28.15 31.91 -24.80
C ASP A 3 29.14 31.48 -23.71
N ARG A 4 29.17 32.17 -22.57
CA ARG A 4 29.90 31.69 -21.39
C ARG A 4 28.90 31.10 -20.39
N PRO A 5 28.53 29.81 -20.52
CA PRO A 5 27.63 29.14 -19.57
C PRO A 5 28.13 29.21 -18.12
N MET A 6 29.45 29.37 -17.89
CA MET A 6 30.05 29.51 -16.56
C MET A 6 29.66 30.80 -15.81
N VAL A 7 29.38 31.91 -16.49
CA VAL A 7 29.06 33.18 -15.82
C VAL A 7 27.61 33.16 -15.29
N LEU A 8 26.69 32.65 -16.11
CA LEU A 8 25.30 32.42 -15.71
C LEU A 8 25.18 31.40 -14.57
N TRP A 9 26.05 30.38 -14.54
CA TRP A 9 26.10 29.38 -13.46
C TRP A 9 26.52 29.98 -12.11
N LYS A 10 27.58 30.80 -12.10
CA LYS A 10 28.01 31.51 -10.87
C LYS A 10 26.93 32.48 -10.39
N PHE A 11 26.18 33.07 -11.31
CA PHE A 11 25.07 33.96 -11.00
C PHE A 11 23.87 33.21 -10.39
N THR A 12 23.46 32.05 -10.93
CA THR A 12 22.39 31.23 -10.32
C THR A 12 22.76 30.76 -8.91
N LEU A 13 23.99 30.25 -8.71
CA LEU A 13 24.45 29.81 -7.39
C LEU A 13 24.48 30.97 -6.37
N ARG A 14 25.04 32.14 -6.73
CA ARG A 14 25.00 33.32 -5.86
C ARG A 14 23.56 33.81 -5.60
N GLY A 15 22.69 33.72 -6.60
CA GLY A 15 21.27 34.03 -6.48
C GLY A 15 20.57 33.17 -5.42
N MET A 16 20.84 31.85 -5.41
CA MET A 16 20.29 30.93 -4.40
C MET A 16 20.74 31.29 -2.98
N TRP A 17 22.02 31.66 -2.81
CA TRP A 17 22.61 32.04 -1.52
C TRP A 17 22.15 33.41 -1.02
N SER A 18 21.80 34.32 -1.92
CA SER A 18 21.31 35.66 -1.55
C SER A 18 19.91 35.67 -0.90
N ARG A 19 19.12 34.59 -1.08
CA ARG A 19 17.78 34.43 -0.50
C ARG A 19 17.58 32.99 0.01
N PRO A 20 18.24 32.60 1.11
CA PRO A 20 18.32 31.22 1.56
C PRO A 20 16.95 30.62 1.94
N GLY A 21 16.07 31.40 2.56
CA GLY A 21 14.75 30.91 3.01
C GLY A 21 13.89 30.36 1.87
N ARG A 22 13.84 31.04 0.74
CA ARG A 22 13.05 30.60 -0.42
C ARG A 22 13.62 29.36 -1.10
N THR A 23 14.93 29.35 -1.30
CA THR A 23 15.62 28.19 -1.87
C THR A 23 15.42 26.97 -0.97
N ALA A 24 15.51 27.15 0.34
CA ALA A 24 15.25 26.11 1.33
C ALA A 24 13.79 25.63 1.29
N LEU A 25 12.80 26.53 1.23
CA LEU A 25 11.38 26.16 1.08
C LEU A 25 11.13 25.36 -0.20
N THR A 26 11.75 25.75 -1.32
CA THR A 26 11.59 25.06 -2.60
C THR A 26 12.17 23.66 -2.57
N PHE A 27 13.38 23.57 -2.02
CA PHE A 27 14.08 22.32 -1.80
C PHE A 27 13.32 21.40 -0.84
N LEU A 28 12.77 21.94 0.25
CA LEU A 28 12.01 21.20 1.25
C LEU A 28 10.69 20.69 0.69
N SER A 29 9.93 21.53 -0.02
CA SER A 29 8.68 21.14 -0.70
C SER A 29 8.90 19.95 -1.62
N LEU A 30 9.97 19.99 -2.41
CA LEU A 30 10.32 18.90 -3.31
C LEU A 30 10.76 17.64 -2.54
N THR A 31 11.60 17.82 -1.52
CA THR A 31 12.07 16.73 -0.66
C THR A 31 10.89 16.00 -0.04
N ILE A 32 9.93 16.73 0.54
CA ILE A 32 8.72 16.17 1.15
C ILE A 32 7.86 15.48 0.09
N GLY A 33 7.61 16.12 -1.06
CA GLY A 33 6.81 15.54 -2.13
C GLY A 33 7.37 14.20 -2.60
N VAL A 34 8.68 14.14 -2.89
CA VAL A 34 9.37 12.91 -3.32
C VAL A 34 9.42 11.88 -2.19
N ALA A 35 9.68 12.29 -0.94
CA ALA A 35 9.71 11.39 0.20
C ALA A 35 8.37 10.69 0.41
N VAL A 36 7.25 11.41 0.29
CA VAL A 36 5.90 10.84 0.40
C VAL A 36 5.64 9.82 -0.71
N VAL A 37 5.97 10.16 -1.97
CA VAL A 37 5.85 9.26 -3.13
C VAL A 37 6.63 7.95 -2.90
N VAL A 38 7.87 8.05 -2.42
CA VAL A 38 8.74 6.90 -2.13
C VAL A 38 8.20 6.08 -0.96
N ALA A 39 7.84 6.72 0.15
CA ALA A 39 7.34 6.05 1.34
C ALA A 39 6.05 5.27 1.07
N VAL A 40 5.09 5.88 0.37
CA VAL A 40 3.82 5.21 0.00
C VAL A 40 4.05 4.08 -1.00
N SER A 41 5.00 4.23 -1.93
CA SER A 41 5.36 3.16 -2.86
C SER A 41 5.97 1.95 -2.15
N ILE A 42 6.88 2.18 -1.20
CA ILE A 42 7.48 1.13 -0.37
C ILE A 42 6.40 0.45 0.47
N ALA A 43 5.52 1.22 1.11
CA ALA A 43 4.41 0.68 1.89
C ALA A 43 3.53 -0.23 1.03
N ARG A 44 3.07 0.25 -0.13
CA ARG A 44 2.26 -0.54 -1.07
C ARG A 44 2.93 -1.86 -1.46
N GLN A 45 4.21 -1.83 -1.83
CA GLN A 45 4.90 -3.04 -2.25
C GLN A 45 5.16 -3.98 -1.08
N THR A 46 5.54 -3.46 0.09
CA THR A 46 5.77 -4.27 1.28
C THR A 46 4.48 -4.97 1.69
N THR A 47 3.35 -4.26 1.66
CA THR A 47 2.03 -4.85 1.90
C THR A 47 1.71 -5.93 0.87
N ARG A 48 1.89 -5.64 -0.43
CA ARG A 48 1.65 -6.64 -1.50
C ARG A 48 2.50 -7.89 -1.34
N ALA A 49 3.79 -7.72 -1.07
CA ALA A 49 4.73 -8.80 -0.83
C ALA A 49 4.35 -9.60 0.43
N ALA A 50 3.93 -8.92 1.50
CA ALA A 50 3.45 -9.57 2.72
C ALA A 50 2.20 -10.43 2.45
N TYR A 51 1.24 -9.94 1.66
CA TYR A 51 0.08 -10.75 1.24
C TYR A 51 0.48 -11.95 0.39
N GLN A 52 1.30 -11.75 -0.64
CA GLN A 52 1.76 -12.84 -1.50
C GLN A 52 2.52 -13.89 -0.70
N GLN A 53 3.40 -13.46 0.22
CA GLN A 53 4.14 -14.34 1.09
C GLN A 53 3.21 -15.09 2.05
N MET A 54 2.29 -14.39 2.72
CA MET A 54 1.28 -14.97 3.61
C MET A 54 0.54 -16.13 2.94
N PHE A 55 0.07 -15.94 1.70
CA PHE A 55 -0.67 -16.99 1.01
C PHE A 55 0.25 -18.10 0.46
N SER A 56 1.40 -17.75 -0.15
CA SER A 56 2.33 -18.73 -0.75
C SER A 56 2.89 -19.72 0.28
N SER A 57 3.16 -19.23 1.49
CA SER A 57 3.62 -20.03 2.61
C SER A 57 2.62 -21.10 3.08
N LEU A 58 1.31 -20.85 2.94
CA LEU A 58 0.28 -21.81 3.38
C LEU A 58 0.10 -22.95 2.38
N SER A 59 0.31 -22.67 1.09
CA SER A 59 0.00 -23.59 -0.02
C SER A 59 1.22 -24.36 -0.56
N GLY A 60 2.44 -23.88 -0.31
CA GLY A 60 3.66 -24.49 -0.85
C GLY A 60 3.67 -24.54 -2.39
N GLY A 61 4.48 -25.42 -2.98
CA GLY A 61 4.51 -25.68 -4.42
C GLY A 61 3.36 -26.53 -4.98
N ALA A 62 2.24 -26.67 -4.27
CA ALA A 62 1.11 -27.50 -4.70
C ALA A 62 0.37 -26.86 -5.89
N ALA A 63 -0.11 -27.68 -6.82
CA ALA A 63 -0.89 -27.21 -7.97
C ALA A 63 -2.40 -27.36 -7.76
N LEU A 64 -2.81 -28.31 -6.92
CA LEU A 64 -4.19 -28.56 -6.49
C LEU A 64 -4.17 -28.97 -5.01
N GLU A 65 -5.29 -28.80 -4.34
CA GLU A 65 -5.47 -29.14 -2.94
C GLU A 65 -6.83 -29.84 -2.74
N VAL A 66 -6.85 -30.91 -1.95
CA VAL A 66 -8.08 -31.56 -1.50
C VAL A 66 -8.28 -31.25 -0.03
N ALA A 67 -9.41 -30.65 0.30
CA ALA A 67 -9.76 -30.33 1.67
C ALA A 67 -11.27 -30.47 1.89
N ALA A 68 -11.65 -30.70 3.14
CA ALA A 68 -13.06 -30.80 3.53
C ALA A 68 -13.79 -29.47 3.34
N ASP A 69 -15.01 -29.55 2.84
CA ASP A 69 -15.90 -28.39 2.72
C ASP A 69 -16.25 -27.91 4.13
N GLY A 70 -15.90 -26.67 4.45
CA GLY A 70 -16.06 -26.13 5.80
C GLY A 70 -14.87 -26.32 6.73
N GLY A 71 -13.77 -26.89 6.24
CA GLY A 71 -12.61 -27.18 7.08
C GLY A 71 -12.84 -28.34 8.04
N GLY A 72 -11.77 -28.80 8.68
CA GLY A 72 -11.78 -30.00 9.52
C GLY A 72 -10.76 -31.02 9.07
N THR A 73 -10.97 -32.28 9.44
CA THR A 73 -10.09 -33.39 9.07
C THR A 73 -10.86 -34.52 8.39
N PHE A 74 -10.18 -35.25 7.52
CA PHE A 74 -10.71 -36.41 6.82
C PHE A 74 -9.68 -37.54 6.77
N ASP A 75 -10.14 -38.73 6.40
CA ASP A 75 -9.38 -39.96 6.50
C ASP A 75 -8.21 -40.02 5.51
N LEU A 76 -7.02 -40.37 6.03
CA LEU A 76 -5.78 -40.55 5.27
C LEU A 76 -5.88 -41.68 4.22
N SER A 77 -6.82 -42.60 4.36
CA SER A 77 -7.06 -43.72 3.41
C SER A 77 -7.41 -43.28 1.99
N LEU A 78 -7.76 -42.01 1.78
CA LEU A 78 -7.96 -41.43 0.45
C LEU A 78 -6.64 -41.17 -0.30
N LEU A 79 -5.52 -41.02 0.43
CA LEU A 79 -4.22 -40.67 -0.15
C LEU A 79 -3.77 -41.65 -1.25
N PRO A 80 -3.81 -42.99 -1.08
CA PRO A 80 -3.39 -43.93 -2.11
C PRO A 80 -4.28 -43.91 -3.36
N GLN A 81 -5.55 -43.49 -3.24
CA GLN A 81 -6.45 -43.36 -4.37
C GLN A 81 -6.08 -42.13 -5.21
N ILE A 82 -5.75 -41.01 -4.55
CA ILE A 82 -5.32 -39.77 -5.20
C ILE A 82 -3.96 -39.95 -5.89
N ASP A 83 -3.02 -40.66 -5.24
CA ASP A 83 -1.67 -40.89 -5.77
C ASP A 83 -1.66 -41.73 -7.07
N ARG A 84 -2.71 -42.54 -7.31
CA ARG A 84 -2.84 -43.41 -8.49
C ARG A 84 -3.43 -42.69 -9.72
N ILE A 85 -3.87 -41.45 -9.58
CA ILE A 85 -4.53 -40.72 -10.67
C ILE A 85 -3.47 -40.30 -11.71
N PRO A 86 -3.69 -40.59 -13.02
CA PRO A 86 -2.80 -40.12 -14.09
C PRO A 86 -2.62 -38.60 -14.06
N GLY A 87 -1.37 -38.15 -14.09
CA GLY A 87 -1.01 -36.72 -14.02
C GLY A 87 -0.66 -36.22 -12.60
N VAL A 88 -0.88 -37.01 -11.55
CA VAL A 88 -0.36 -36.75 -10.20
C VAL A 88 1.07 -37.28 -10.08
N ARG A 89 2.01 -36.42 -9.66
CA ARG A 89 3.39 -36.81 -9.35
C ARG A 89 3.51 -37.29 -7.91
N THR A 90 2.86 -36.59 -6.99
CA THR A 90 2.89 -36.89 -5.56
C THR A 90 1.73 -36.19 -4.87
N ALA A 91 1.01 -36.94 -4.04
CA ALA A 91 0.06 -36.39 -3.07
C ALA A 91 0.72 -36.29 -1.69
N VAL A 92 0.68 -35.11 -1.07
CA VAL A 92 1.29 -34.83 0.23
C VAL A 92 0.19 -34.61 1.28
N PRO A 93 0.03 -35.53 2.24
CA PRO A 93 -0.92 -35.35 3.34
C PRO A 93 -0.37 -34.34 4.35
N VAL A 94 -1.21 -33.41 4.80
CA VAL A 94 -0.87 -32.42 5.83
C VAL A 94 -1.98 -32.34 6.87
N LEU A 95 -1.60 -32.38 8.14
CA LEU A 95 -2.48 -32.06 9.27
C LEU A 95 -2.12 -30.67 9.78
N GLN A 96 -3.11 -29.78 9.87
CA GLN A 96 -2.90 -28.42 10.35
C GLN A 96 -3.57 -28.25 11.71
N GLN A 97 -2.81 -27.88 12.74
CA GLN A 97 -3.36 -27.64 14.08
C GLN A 97 -2.83 -26.34 14.67
N LEU A 98 -3.76 -25.48 15.10
CA LEU A 98 -3.42 -24.27 15.84
C LEU A 98 -3.25 -24.63 17.32
N THR A 99 -2.09 -24.32 17.89
CA THR A 99 -1.76 -24.56 19.29
C THR A 99 -1.17 -23.30 19.94
N VAL A 100 -1.03 -23.32 21.25
CA VAL A 100 -0.30 -22.31 22.00
C VAL A 100 0.99 -22.92 22.51
N LEU A 101 2.11 -22.44 21.98
CA LEU A 101 3.45 -22.75 22.47
C LEU A 101 3.74 -21.93 23.72
N ARG A 102 4.23 -22.60 24.76
CA ARG A 102 4.60 -22.01 26.05
C ARG A 102 6.06 -22.32 26.37
N PHE A 103 6.85 -21.27 26.53
CA PHE A 103 8.26 -21.35 26.89
C PHE A 103 8.65 -20.18 27.77
N ALA A 104 9.36 -20.44 28.88
CA ALA A 104 9.85 -19.42 29.81
C ALA A 104 8.81 -18.35 30.24
N GLY A 105 7.55 -18.76 30.43
CA GLY A 105 6.44 -17.85 30.82
C GLY A 105 5.79 -17.08 29.66
N LYS A 106 6.38 -17.07 28.47
CA LYS A 106 5.79 -16.52 27.24
C LYS A 106 4.80 -17.51 26.61
N ARG A 107 3.77 -16.99 25.95
CA ARG A 107 2.76 -17.76 25.20
C ARG A 107 2.66 -17.20 23.79
N VAL A 108 2.78 -18.06 22.78
CA VAL A 108 2.69 -17.67 21.37
C VAL A 108 1.75 -18.63 20.66
N SER A 109 0.87 -18.10 19.81
CA SER A 109 0.03 -18.89 18.92
C SER A 109 0.91 -19.48 17.82
N LEU A 110 0.89 -20.79 17.67
CA LEU A 110 1.72 -21.56 16.74
C LEU A 110 0.81 -22.41 15.87
N LEU A 111 0.94 -22.30 14.55
CA LEU A 111 0.36 -23.26 13.62
C LEU A 111 1.37 -24.39 13.42
N VAL A 112 1.01 -25.61 13.80
CA VAL A 112 1.84 -26.80 13.59
C VAL A 112 1.34 -27.58 12.40
N LEU A 113 2.24 -27.86 11.46
CA LEU A 113 2.02 -28.71 10.30
C LEU A 113 2.58 -30.10 10.57
N GLY A 114 1.69 -31.08 10.65
CA GLY A 114 2.00 -32.50 10.66
C GLY A 114 2.24 -32.96 9.22
N VAL A 115 3.46 -33.38 8.91
CA VAL A 115 3.87 -33.71 7.55
C VAL A 115 4.55 -35.07 7.47
N VAL A 116 4.53 -35.67 6.27
CA VAL A 116 5.29 -36.89 5.97
C VAL A 116 6.63 -36.49 5.35
N PRO A 117 7.76 -36.65 6.07
CA PRO A 117 9.11 -36.23 5.67
C PRO A 117 9.45 -36.36 4.18
N ASP A 118 9.30 -37.57 3.64
CA ASP A 118 9.76 -37.90 2.30
C ASP A 118 8.88 -37.29 1.21
N ARG A 119 7.58 -37.15 1.48
CA ARG A 119 6.61 -36.56 0.57
C ARG A 119 6.66 -35.03 0.62
N ASP A 120 6.88 -34.46 1.80
CA ASP A 120 6.83 -33.01 2.00
C ASP A 120 7.93 -32.25 1.25
N ARG A 121 9.11 -32.87 1.13
CA ARG A 121 10.24 -32.33 0.35
C ARG A 121 9.93 -32.11 -1.13
N ALA A 122 8.88 -32.74 -1.66
CA ALA A 122 8.44 -32.52 -3.04
C ALA A 122 7.71 -31.17 -3.23
N ILE A 123 7.25 -30.54 -2.14
CA ILE A 123 6.47 -29.30 -2.13
C ILE A 123 7.19 -28.18 -1.38
N ARG A 124 7.94 -28.50 -0.32
CA ARG A 124 8.63 -27.52 0.55
C ARG A 124 10.13 -27.77 0.60
N SER A 125 10.90 -26.69 0.57
CA SER A 125 12.35 -26.73 0.74
C SER A 125 12.75 -26.31 2.15
N TYR A 126 13.27 -27.24 2.94
CA TYR A 126 13.74 -26.95 4.29
C TYR A 126 15.19 -26.49 4.27
N GLN A 127 15.43 -25.21 4.57
CA GLN A 127 16.77 -24.68 4.82
C GLN A 127 16.97 -24.58 6.33
N PHE A 128 17.94 -25.29 6.91
CA PHE A 128 18.19 -25.24 8.35
C PHE A 128 19.27 -24.21 8.68
N VAL A 129 19.00 -23.36 9.67
CA VAL A 129 20.01 -22.48 10.28
C VAL A 129 20.77 -23.24 11.36
N GLN A 130 20.05 -24.03 12.16
CA GLN A 130 20.61 -24.91 13.21
C GLN A 130 19.79 -26.20 13.31
N GLY A 131 20.45 -27.27 13.74
CA GLY A 131 19.83 -28.59 13.89
C GLY A 131 19.68 -29.33 12.56
N SER A 132 18.77 -30.31 12.55
CA SER A 132 18.56 -31.18 11.40
C SER A 132 17.07 -31.52 11.23
N PHE A 133 16.76 -32.22 10.14
CA PHE A 133 15.48 -32.90 9.98
C PHE A 133 15.25 -33.93 11.09
N TRP A 134 14.00 -34.36 11.29
CA TRP A 134 13.64 -35.31 12.34
C TRP A 134 14.44 -36.63 12.24
N GLY A 135 14.89 -37.11 13.40
CA GLY A 135 15.32 -38.49 13.58
C GLY A 135 14.13 -39.40 13.96
N PRO A 136 14.38 -40.66 14.37
CA PRO A 136 13.33 -41.61 14.74
C PRO A 136 12.48 -41.16 15.94
N GLU A 137 13.00 -40.26 16.78
CA GLU A 137 12.29 -39.75 17.96
C GLU A 137 11.37 -38.56 17.67
N GLY A 138 11.31 -38.08 16.42
CA GLY A 138 10.45 -36.96 16.04
C GLY A 138 10.91 -35.62 16.62
N GLY A 139 9.96 -34.73 16.91
CA GLY A 139 10.18 -33.44 17.52
C GLY A 139 9.64 -32.25 16.73
N LEU A 140 9.84 -31.04 17.27
CA LEU A 140 9.34 -29.80 16.68
C LEU A 140 10.45 -29.08 15.92
N ILE A 141 10.19 -28.71 14.67
CA ILE A 141 11.00 -27.78 13.90
C ILE A 141 10.28 -26.43 13.93
N LEU A 142 11.02 -25.36 14.22
CA LEU A 142 10.47 -24.01 14.36
C LEU A 142 11.20 -23.03 13.45
N ASP A 143 10.55 -21.93 13.13
CA ASP A 143 11.22 -20.80 12.49
C ASP A 143 12.26 -20.16 13.43
N ASP A 144 13.42 -19.83 12.88
CA ASP A 144 14.51 -19.20 13.61
C ASP A 144 14.11 -17.84 14.23
N ASP A 145 13.27 -17.04 13.56
CA ASP A 145 12.77 -15.76 14.09
C ASP A 145 11.91 -15.96 15.35
N LEU A 146 11.04 -16.98 15.35
CA LEU A 146 10.24 -17.33 16.51
C LEU A 146 11.15 -17.78 17.66
N ALA A 147 12.12 -18.65 17.38
CA ALA A 147 13.07 -19.13 18.37
C ALA A 147 13.86 -17.97 19.01
N ARG A 148 14.37 -17.02 18.20
CA ARG A 148 15.06 -15.82 18.71
C ARG A 148 14.15 -14.93 19.56
N SER A 149 12.89 -14.73 19.17
CA SER A 149 11.93 -13.92 19.94
C SER A 149 11.63 -14.50 21.33
N LEU A 150 11.68 -15.84 21.42
CA LEU A 150 11.46 -16.60 22.64
C LEU A 150 12.74 -16.83 23.45
N GLY A 151 13.93 -16.62 22.85
CA GLY A 151 15.22 -16.99 23.44
C GLY A 151 15.45 -18.50 23.47
N LEU A 152 14.86 -19.22 22.51
CA LEU A 152 14.90 -20.67 22.40
C LEU A 152 16.09 -21.14 21.55
N SER A 153 16.67 -22.28 21.88
CA SER A 153 17.74 -22.95 21.13
C SER A 153 17.38 -24.40 20.80
N VAL A 154 18.01 -24.96 19.76
CA VAL A 154 17.86 -26.38 19.41
C VAL A 154 18.23 -27.27 20.60
N GLY A 155 17.42 -28.30 20.82
CA GLY A 155 17.57 -29.28 21.89
C GLY A 155 16.74 -28.99 23.14
N GLN A 156 16.16 -27.79 23.27
CA GLN A 156 15.31 -27.42 24.41
C GLN A 156 13.88 -27.96 24.26
N GLU A 157 13.20 -28.13 25.39
CA GLU A 157 11.79 -28.54 25.43
C GLU A 157 10.84 -27.34 25.49
N VAL A 158 9.78 -27.41 24.68
CA VAL A 158 8.65 -26.47 24.71
C VAL A 158 7.38 -27.19 25.12
N ARG A 159 6.42 -26.44 25.65
CA ARG A 159 5.10 -26.98 25.97
C ARG A 159 4.07 -26.53 24.94
N LEU A 160 3.42 -27.47 24.26
CA LEU A 160 2.30 -27.21 23.36
C LEU A 160 0.99 -27.46 24.10
N THR A 161 -0.01 -26.63 23.82
CA THR A 161 -1.36 -26.75 24.40
C THR A 161 -2.23 -27.55 23.43
N THR A 162 -2.65 -28.75 23.79
CA THR A 162 -3.46 -29.60 22.90
C THR A 162 -4.94 -29.56 23.27
N GLY A 163 -5.81 -29.99 22.35
CA GLY A 163 -7.27 -29.96 22.52
C GLY A 163 -7.79 -30.76 23.72
N ARG A 164 -7.04 -31.77 24.19
CA ARG A 164 -7.33 -32.54 25.42
C ARG A 164 -6.77 -31.86 26.67
N ALA A 165 -6.93 -30.55 26.84
CA ALA A 165 -6.54 -29.73 28.00
C ALA A 165 -5.10 -29.94 28.56
N GLY A 166 -4.23 -30.66 27.85
CA GLY A 166 -2.94 -31.14 28.31
C GLY A 166 -1.80 -30.29 27.76
N LEU A 167 -0.78 -30.08 28.60
CA LEU A 167 0.49 -29.49 28.18
C LEU A 167 1.43 -30.63 27.78
N TYR A 168 1.71 -30.75 26.49
CA TYR A 168 2.64 -31.76 25.97
C TYR A 168 4.02 -31.15 25.80
N ARG A 169 5.04 -31.85 26.28
CA ARG A 169 6.43 -31.45 26.10
C ARG A 169 6.94 -32.00 24.78
N VAL A 170 7.46 -31.12 23.94
CA VAL A 170 8.07 -31.48 22.66
C VAL A 170 9.45 -30.84 22.60
N ARG A 171 10.43 -31.62 22.14
CA ARG A 171 11.80 -31.13 21.97
C ARG A 171 11.95 -30.42 20.63
N VAL A 172 12.60 -29.27 20.63
CA VAL A 172 12.91 -28.55 19.39
C VAL A 172 14.17 -29.13 18.77
N VAL A 173 14.07 -29.67 17.56
CA VAL A 173 15.15 -30.44 16.90
C VAL A 173 15.83 -29.69 15.76
N GLY A 174 15.17 -28.66 15.22
CA GLY A 174 15.70 -27.87 14.14
C GLY A 174 15.10 -26.48 14.09
N LEU A 175 15.89 -25.54 13.57
CA LEU A 175 15.47 -24.17 13.27
C LEU A 175 15.59 -23.93 11.78
N THR A 176 14.47 -23.63 11.13
CA THR A 176 14.41 -23.34 9.70
C THR A 176 14.70 -21.87 9.42
N ALA A 177 15.40 -21.65 8.31
CA ALA A 177 15.70 -20.34 7.77
C ALA A 177 14.43 -19.69 7.25
N LYS A 178 14.44 -18.37 7.37
CA LYS A 178 13.33 -17.44 7.26
C LYS A 178 12.42 -17.64 6.03
N GLU A 179 11.28 -18.27 6.22
CA GLU A 179 10.05 -17.93 5.50
C GLU A 179 9.23 -16.98 6.41
N HIS A 180 8.92 -15.76 5.96
CA HIS A 180 8.15 -14.83 6.80
C HIS A 180 6.70 -15.26 6.80
N HIS A 181 6.32 -16.03 7.80
CA HIS A 181 4.95 -16.37 8.06
C HIS A 181 4.32 -15.30 8.99
N PRO A 182 3.16 -14.73 8.65
CA PRO A 182 2.45 -13.81 9.55
C PRO A 182 1.90 -14.51 10.80
N ILE A 183 1.79 -15.85 10.76
CA ILE A 183 1.52 -16.70 11.92
C ILE A 183 2.79 -17.51 12.17
N SER A 184 3.18 -17.68 13.43
CA SER A 184 4.32 -18.53 13.78
C SER A 184 4.08 -19.95 13.29
N LEU A 185 5.00 -20.51 12.50
CA LEU A 185 4.87 -21.84 11.93
C LEU A 185 5.80 -22.83 12.65
N GLY A 186 5.32 -24.05 12.82
CA GLY A 186 6.10 -25.18 13.28
C GLY A 186 5.80 -26.41 12.44
N TYR A 187 6.77 -27.30 12.33
CA TYR A 187 6.59 -28.58 11.65
C TYR A 187 6.84 -29.71 12.63
N MET A 188 6.08 -30.79 12.50
CA MET A 188 6.37 -32.05 13.17
C MET A 188 5.96 -33.24 12.31
N PRO A 189 6.41 -34.47 12.61
CA PRO A 189 5.95 -35.67 11.92
C PRO A 189 4.43 -35.82 12.05
N LEU A 190 3.77 -36.20 10.95
CA LEU A 190 2.31 -36.33 10.88
C LEU A 190 1.76 -37.21 12.01
N GLU A 191 2.34 -38.39 12.21
CA GLU A 191 1.92 -39.35 13.22
C GLU A 191 2.02 -38.80 14.65
N GLU A 192 3.09 -38.05 14.93
CA GLU A 192 3.30 -37.41 16.24
C GLU A 192 2.22 -36.34 16.50
N LEU A 193 1.90 -35.51 15.50
CA LEU A 193 0.85 -34.50 15.62
C LEU A 193 -0.53 -35.14 15.79
N GLN A 194 -0.81 -36.20 15.03
CA GLN A 194 -2.05 -36.96 15.13
C GLN A 194 -2.24 -37.51 16.54
N GLY A 195 -1.20 -38.13 17.11
CA GLY A 195 -1.23 -38.64 18.49
C GLY A 195 -1.46 -37.55 19.53
N LEU A 196 -0.79 -36.40 19.40
CA LEU A 196 -0.95 -35.26 20.33
C LEU A 196 -2.39 -34.70 20.38
N PHE A 197 -3.10 -34.73 19.25
CA PHE A 197 -4.45 -34.19 19.12
C PHE A 197 -5.55 -35.27 19.10
N GLY A 198 -5.20 -36.55 19.14
CA GLY A 198 -6.16 -37.66 19.06
C GLY A 198 -6.83 -37.78 17.69
N LEU A 199 -6.09 -37.43 16.64
CA LEU A 199 -6.52 -37.38 15.25
C LEU A 199 -5.84 -38.49 14.43
N GLU A 200 -5.72 -39.68 15.01
CA GLU A 200 -5.10 -40.84 14.36
C GLU A 200 -5.77 -41.14 13.02
N GLY A 201 -4.98 -41.25 11.95
CA GLY A 201 -5.48 -41.49 10.60
C GLY A 201 -6.21 -40.30 9.95
N GLN A 202 -6.27 -39.14 10.60
CA GLN A 202 -6.98 -37.95 10.12
C GLN A 202 -6.00 -36.88 9.62
N ILE A 203 -6.34 -36.22 8.51
CA ILE A 203 -5.56 -35.14 7.90
C ILE A 203 -6.45 -33.96 7.55
N SER A 204 -5.88 -32.75 7.51
CA SER A 204 -6.63 -31.54 7.16
C SER A 204 -6.72 -31.31 5.67
N THR A 205 -5.67 -31.66 4.94
CA THR A 205 -5.56 -31.40 3.51
C THR A 205 -4.61 -32.39 2.82
N VAL A 206 -4.83 -32.60 1.52
CA VAL A 206 -3.90 -33.29 0.62
C VAL A 206 -3.46 -32.32 -0.46
N GLN A 207 -2.19 -31.96 -0.43
CA GLN A 207 -1.57 -31.10 -1.43
C GLN A 207 -1.06 -31.94 -2.60
N ILE A 208 -1.44 -31.56 -3.82
CA ILE A 208 -1.19 -32.37 -5.03
C ILE A 208 -0.16 -31.67 -5.91
N VAL A 209 0.89 -32.41 -6.23
CA VAL A 209 1.89 -32.00 -7.22
C VAL A 209 1.60 -32.70 -8.54
N LEU A 210 1.51 -31.93 -9.62
CA LEU A 210 1.27 -32.45 -10.95
C LEU A 210 2.58 -32.91 -11.63
N GLN A 211 2.47 -33.85 -12.55
CA GLN A 211 3.56 -34.22 -13.46
C GLN A 211 3.81 -33.08 -14.47
N GLU A 212 5.03 -32.97 -14.98
CA GLU A 212 5.35 -31.99 -16.01
C GLU A 212 4.51 -32.23 -17.27
N GLY A 213 3.84 -31.19 -17.76
CA GLY A 213 2.94 -31.27 -18.93
C GLY A 213 1.52 -31.77 -18.65
N ALA A 214 1.18 -32.12 -17.40
CA ALA A 214 -0.18 -32.52 -17.05
C ALA A 214 -1.17 -31.32 -17.08
N GLU A 215 -2.34 -31.52 -17.67
CA GLU A 215 -3.40 -30.51 -17.69
C GLU A 215 -4.12 -30.44 -16.34
N ARG A 216 -3.95 -29.32 -15.63
CA ARG A 216 -4.48 -29.10 -14.27
C ARG A 216 -5.98 -29.38 -14.17
N GLU A 217 -6.76 -28.93 -15.14
CA GLU A 217 -8.22 -29.06 -15.11
C GLU A 217 -8.68 -30.52 -15.32
N ALA A 218 -8.00 -31.27 -16.19
CA ALA A 218 -8.28 -32.68 -16.39
C ALA A 218 -8.00 -33.49 -15.11
N VAL A 219 -6.87 -33.21 -14.44
CA VAL A 219 -6.53 -33.88 -13.17
C VAL A 219 -7.50 -33.49 -12.06
N ARG A 220 -7.90 -32.21 -11.97
CA ARG A 220 -8.92 -31.74 -11.01
C ARG A 220 -10.24 -32.50 -11.17
N GLN A 221 -10.72 -32.68 -12.39
CA GLN A 221 -11.94 -33.43 -12.68
C GLN A 221 -11.80 -34.92 -12.37
N ALA A 222 -10.63 -35.52 -12.63
CA ALA A 222 -10.37 -36.92 -12.30
C ALA A 222 -10.41 -37.17 -10.78
N ILE A 223 -9.80 -36.28 -9.99
CA ILE A 223 -9.83 -36.37 -8.53
C ILE A 223 -11.26 -36.13 -8.01
N ALA A 224 -11.98 -35.14 -8.54
CA ALA A 224 -13.33 -34.80 -8.09
C ALA A 224 -14.35 -35.96 -8.24
N ARG A 225 -14.14 -36.90 -9.17
CA ARG A 225 -15.00 -38.08 -9.34
C ARG A 225 -14.83 -39.16 -8.27
N ILE A 226 -13.70 -39.16 -7.57
CA ILE A 226 -13.32 -40.18 -6.58
C ILE A 226 -13.58 -39.66 -5.16
N LEU A 227 -13.68 -38.34 -4.98
CA LEU A 227 -13.91 -37.76 -3.67
C LEU A 227 -15.32 -38.05 -3.13
N PRO A 228 -15.43 -38.44 -1.84
CA PRO A 228 -16.71 -38.55 -1.17
C PRO A 228 -17.40 -37.19 -0.99
N THR A 229 -18.71 -37.22 -0.73
CA THR A 229 -19.51 -36.02 -0.45
C THR A 229 -18.94 -35.27 0.76
N GLY A 230 -18.68 -33.96 0.59
CA GLY A 230 -18.10 -33.09 1.62
C GLY A 230 -16.60 -32.86 1.48
N LEU A 231 -15.93 -33.45 0.48
CA LEU A 231 -14.55 -33.09 0.08
C LEU A 231 -14.54 -32.45 -1.30
N SER A 232 -13.72 -31.44 -1.49
CA SER A 232 -13.57 -30.76 -2.79
C SER A 232 -12.11 -30.61 -3.20
N VAL A 233 -11.86 -30.74 -4.51
CA VAL A 233 -10.58 -30.41 -5.15
C VAL A 233 -10.62 -28.97 -5.60
N ARG A 234 -9.64 -28.19 -5.16
CA ARG A 234 -9.57 -26.76 -5.42
C ARG A 234 -8.15 -26.31 -5.77
N PRO A 235 -7.99 -25.14 -6.39
CA PRO A 235 -6.70 -24.47 -6.43
C PRO A 235 -6.20 -24.19 -5.00
N PRO A 236 -4.87 -24.11 -4.79
CA PRO A 236 -4.32 -23.84 -3.47
C PRO A 236 -4.82 -22.50 -2.89
N ALA A 237 -4.72 -22.32 -1.57
CA ALA A 237 -5.22 -21.12 -0.87
C ALA A 237 -4.75 -19.78 -1.48
N THR A 238 -3.57 -19.71 -2.10
CA THR A 238 -3.08 -18.56 -2.90
C THR A 238 -3.98 -18.16 -4.06
N GLU A 239 -4.61 -19.14 -4.69
CA GLU A 239 -5.50 -18.95 -5.83
C GLU A 239 -6.98 -18.94 -5.43
N SER A 240 -7.30 -19.07 -4.13
CA SER A 240 -8.68 -19.07 -3.65
C SER A 240 -9.41 -17.77 -3.99
N ALA A 241 -10.74 -17.87 -4.17
CA ALA A 241 -11.57 -16.71 -4.48
C ALA A 241 -11.48 -15.64 -3.37
N VAL A 242 -11.47 -16.07 -2.10
CA VAL A 242 -11.34 -15.18 -0.93
C VAL A 242 -9.98 -14.47 -0.90
N ALA A 243 -8.88 -15.18 -1.16
CA ALA A 243 -7.54 -14.58 -1.24
C ALA A 243 -7.46 -13.56 -2.38
N ARG A 244 -7.98 -13.92 -3.57
CA ARG A 244 -8.01 -13.04 -4.73
C ARG A 244 -8.86 -11.80 -4.46
N GLU A 245 -10.05 -11.95 -3.91
CA GLU A 245 -10.96 -10.84 -3.60
C GLU A 245 -10.33 -9.89 -2.58
N THR A 246 -9.82 -10.42 -1.47
CA THR A 246 -9.16 -9.62 -0.42
C THR A 246 -7.90 -8.91 -0.93
N MET A 247 -7.08 -9.60 -1.76
CA MET A 247 -5.92 -8.98 -2.41
C MET A 247 -6.34 -7.89 -3.39
N THR A 248 -7.36 -8.11 -4.22
CA THR A 248 -7.82 -7.10 -5.18
C THR A 248 -8.36 -5.86 -4.48
N ALA A 249 -9.18 -6.02 -3.43
CA ALA A 249 -9.70 -4.91 -2.63
C ALA A 249 -8.57 -4.11 -1.97
N THR A 250 -7.61 -4.80 -1.35
CA THR A 250 -6.46 -4.15 -0.69
C THR A 250 -5.54 -3.46 -1.70
N GLU A 251 -5.26 -4.10 -2.84
CA GLU A 251 -4.48 -3.51 -3.92
C GLU A 251 -5.18 -2.29 -4.53
N GLN A 252 -6.51 -2.29 -4.63
CA GLN A 252 -7.30 -1.14 -5.07
C GLN A 252 -7.20 0.00 -4.05
N ALA A 253 -7.40 -0.26 -2.76
CA ALA A 253 -7.27 0.74 -1.70
C ALA A 253 -5.88 1.38 -1.67
N LEU A 254 -4.81 0.57 -1.73
CA LEU A 254 -3.44 1.06 -1.76
C LEU A 254 -3.12 1.83 -3.06
N ARG A 255 -3.70 1.43 -4.20
CA ARG A 255 -3.60 2.17 -5.46
C ARG A 255 -4.24 3.55 -5.33
N LEU A 256 -5.45 3.64 -4.77
CA LEU A 256 -6.14 4.91 -4.53
C LEU A 256 -5.31 5.82 -3.62
N ALA A 257 -4.84 5.31 -2.48
CA ALA A 257 -4.00 6.06 -1.54
C ALA A 257 -2.69 6.55 -2.18
N SER A 258 -2.05 5.72 -3.02
CA SER A 258 -0.85 6.10 -3.76
C SER A 258 -1.10 7.24 -4.74
N SER A 259 -2.20 7.15 -5.50
CA SER A 259 -2.58 8.16 -6.48
C SER A 259 -2.89 9.51 -5.84
N PHE A 260 -3.62 9.50 -4.72
CA PHE A 260 -3.88 10.69 -3.91
C PHE A 260 -2.58 11.32 -3.40
N SER A 261 -1.65 10.50 -2.90
CA SER A 261 -0.34 10.95 -2.43
C SER A 261 0.49 11.57 -3.57
N PHE A 262 0.46 10.98 -4.77
CA PHE A 262 1.13 11.54 -5.94
C PHE A 262 0.52 12.85 -6.39
N LEU A 263 -0.81 12.94 -6.40
CA LEU A 263 -1.52 14.16 -6.74
C LEU A 263 -1.17 15.28 -5.76
N LEU A 264 -1.19 14.99 -4.45
CA LEU A 264 -0.76 15.92 -3.42
C LEU A 264 0.68 16.42 -3.63
N ALA A 265 1.62 15.51 -3.85
CA ALA A 265 3.01 15.85 -4.12
C ALA A 265 3.17 16.73 -5.38
N ALA A 266 2.46 16.39 -6.45
CA ALA A 266 2.47 17.15 -7.70
C ALA A 266 1.98 18.59 -7.49
N PHE A 267 0.87 18.79 -6.76
CA PHE A 267 0.33 20.11 -6.45
C PHE A 267 1.28 20.93 -5.57
N ILE A 268 1.88 20.33 -4.54
CA ILE A 268 2.88 20.99 -3.67
C ILE A 268 4.06 21.49 -4.51
N ILE A 269 4.60 20.64 -5.39
CA ILE A 269 5.74 20.98 -6.26
C ILE A 269 5.35 22.08 -7.24
N LEU A 270 4.22 21.94 -7.93
CA LEU A 270 3.75 22.89 -8.94
C LEU A 270 3.51 24.27 -8.33
N ASN A 271 2.86 24.35 -7.16
CA ASN A 271 2.62 25.61 -6.44
C ASN A 271 3.91 26.33 -6.12
N THR A 272 4.89 25.58 -5.63
CA THR A 272 6.19 26.11 -5.20
C THR A 272 6.92 26.73 -6.39
N PHE A 273 6.94 26.07 -7.55
CA PHE A 273 7.59 26.61 -8.75
C PHE A 273 6.85 27.79 -9.37
N LEU A 274 5.51 27.77 -9.39
CA LEU A 274 4.70 28.88 -9.89
C LEU A 274 4.90 30.15 -9.06
N MET A 275 4.96 30.02 -7.73
CA MET A 275 5.17 31.14 -6.81
C MET A 275 6.57 31.76 -6.97
N ASN A 276 7.60 30.93 -7.20
CA ASN A 276 9.00 31.37 -7.26
C ASN A 276 9.34 32.36 -8.39
N VAL A 277 8.52 32.43 -9.45
CA VAL A 277 8.86 33.21 -10.66
C VAL A 277 8.31 34.63 -10.62
N GLY A 278 7.18 34.86 -9.95
CA GLY A 278 6.65 36.21 -9.74
C GLY A 278 7.67 37.14 -9.06
N GLU A 279 8.47 36.60 -8.15
CA GLU A 279 9.47 37.38 -7.40
C GLU A 279 10.75 37.71 -8.18
N ARG A 280 11.05 36.98 -9.25
CA ARG A 280 12.27 37.15 -10.06
C ARG A 280 12.05 38.02 -11.29
N ARG A 281 10.80 38.41 -11.56
CA ARG A 281 10.40 39.20 -12.74
C ARG A 281 11.29 40.43 -12.96
N ARG A 282 11.56 41.20 -11.89
CA ARG A 282 12.43 42.39 -11.95
C ARG A 282 13.89 42.04 -12.27
N GLN A 283 14.43 40.98 -11.69
CA GLN A 283 15.82 40.54 -11.97
C GLN A 283 15.97 40.05 -13.41
N LEU A 284 14.99 39.29 -13.90
CA LEU A 284 14.95 38.80 -15.28
C LEU A 284 14.77 39.95 -16.29
N ALA A 285 13.98 40.95 -15.94
CA ALA A 285 13.83 42.17 -16.73
C ALA A 285 15.13 42.98 -16.82
N VAL A 286 15.89 43.12 -15.73
CA VAL A 286 17.21 43.77 -15.74
C VAL A 286 18.21 42.99 -16.60
N LEU A 287 18.21 41.66 -16.55
CA LEU A 287 19.05 40.85 -17.45
C LEU A 287 18.67 41.09 -18.92
N ARG A 288 17.37 41.23 -19.21
CA ARG A 288 16.85 41.56 -20.54
C ARG A 288 17.21 42.96 -21.03
N THR A 289 17.29 43.95 -20.14
CA THR A 289 17.70 45.32 -20.52
C THR A 289 19.18 45.38 -20.86
N VAL A 290 20.00 44.55 -20.22
CA VAL A 290 21.45 44.44 -20.47
C VAL A 290 21.77 43.53 -21.68
N GLY A 291 20.75 42.97 -22.35
CA GLY A 291 20.89 42.25 -23.63
C GLY A 291 20.78 40.73 -23.56
N ALA A 292 20.37 40.15 -22.43
CA ALA A 292 20.12 38.70 -22.35
C ALA A 292 18.98 38.26 -23.27
N THR A 293 19.17 37.16 -24.00
CA THR A 293 18.14 36.64 -24.91
C THR A 293 17.05 35.86 -24.15
N ARG A 294 15.89 35.70 -24.80
CA ARG A 294 14.74 34.90 -24.30
C ARG A 294 15.16 33.49 -23.90
N TRP A 295 15.98 32.86 -24.74
CA TRP A 295 16.48 31.50 -24.56
C TRP A 295 17.53 31.40 -23.45
N GLN A 296 18.39 32.41 -23.28
CA GLN A 296 19.35 32.44 -22.18
C GLN A 296 18.64 32.52 -20.82
N ILE A 297 17.58 33.31 -20.71
CA ILE A 297 16.76 33.40 -19.49
C ILE A 297 16.00 32.10 -19.22
N ALA A 298 15.33 31.54 -20.23
CA ALA A 298 14.61 30.28 -20.08
C ALA A 298 15.54 29.12 -19.66
N ARG A 299 16.70 28.98 -20.31
CA ARG A 299 17.71 27.96 -19.96
C ARG A 299 18.27 28.16 -18.55
N MET A 300 18.48 29.42 -18.13
CA MET A 300 18.97 29.72 -16.79
C MET A 300 17.97 29.28 -15.72
N VAL A 301 16.70 29.64 -15.87
CA VAL A 301 15.61 29.25 -14.94
C VAL A 301 15.46 27.73 -14.92
N LEU A 302 15.46 27.07 -16.09
CA LEU A 302 15.31 25.62 -16.17
C LEU A 302 16.46 24.88 -15.49
N ARG A 303 17.71 25.32 -15.69
CA ARG A 303 18.89 24.72 -15.05
C ARG A 303 18.86 24.86 -13.53
N GLU A 304 18.41 26.00 -13.03
CA GLU A 304 18.27 26.21 -11.60
C GLU A 304 17.20 25.27 -11.00
N SER A 305 16.04 25.19 -11.65
CA SER A 305 14.98 24.26 -11.24
C SER A 305 15.44 22.81 -11.28
N VAL A 306 16.19 22.41 -12.30
CA VAL A 306 16.76 21.05 -12.41
C VAL A 306 17.78 20.77 -11.31
N LEU A 307 18.65 21.72 -10.97
CA LEU A 307 19.63 21.52 -9.89
C LEU A 307 18.94 21.35 -8.53
N LEU A 308 17.97 22.21 -8.23
CA LEU A 308 17.14 22.04 -7.03
C LEU A 308 16.35 20.74 -7.08
N ALA A 309 15.91 20.33 -8.29
CA ALA A 309 15.19 19.09 -8.50
C ALA A 309 16.03 17.88 -8.10
N ILE A 310 17.22 17.75 -8.67
CA ILE A 310 18.14 16.64 -8.42
C ILE A 310 18.47 16.54 -6.93
N LEU A 311 18.82 17.67 -6.29
CA LEU A 311 19.16 17.67 -4.86
C LEU A 311 17.97 17.27 -3.99
N GLY A 312 16.78 17.84 -4.25
CA GLY A 312 15.58 17.54 -3.46
C GLY A 312 15.05 16.13 -3.72
N ILE A 313 15.20 15.60 -4.92
CA ILE A 313 14.90 14.20 -5.23
C ILE A 313 15.84 13.27 -4.48
N ALA A 314 17.16 13.54 -4.50
CA ALA A 314 18.14 12.71 -3.80
C ALA A 314 17.85 12.67 -2.29
N LEU A 315 17.65 13.84 -1.66
CA LEU A 315 17.31 13.89 -0.24
C LEU A 315 15.93 13.29 0.02
N GLY A 316 14.94 13.54 -0.84
CA GLY A 316 13.58 13.01 -0.72
C GLY A 316 13.55 11.49 -0.77
N ILE A 317 14.34 10.85 -1.64
CA ILE A 317 14.49 9.39 -1.67
C ILE A 317 15.07 8.88 -0.36
N LEU A 318 16.15 9.52 0.15
CA LEU A 318 16.77 9.11 1.41
C LEU A 318 15.79 9.23 2.60
N VAL A 319 15.10 10.37 2.70
CA VAL A 319 14.10 10.63 3.75
C VAL A 319 12.90 9.69 3.60
N GLY A 320 12.44 9.43 2.38
CA GLY A 320 11.32 8.53 2.11
C GLY A 320 11.63 7.08 2.49
N ILE A 321 12.82 6.57 2.12
CA ILE A 321 13.28 5.24 2.52
C ILE A 321 13.44 5.17 4.05
N GLY A 322 14.08 6.17 4.66
CA GLY A 322 14.28 6.23 6.11
C GLY A 322 12.96 6.25 6.86
N GLY A 323 12.04 7.12 6.46
CA GLY A 323 10.70 7.24 7.03
C GLY A 323 9.88 5.96 6.88
N ALA A 324 9.92 5.31 5.72
CA ALA A 324 9.24 4.03 5.51
C ALA A 324 9.78 2.94 6.44
N ARG A 325 11.11 2.85 6.62
CA ARG A 325 11.72 1.87 7.53
C ARG A 325 11.37 2.13 8.99
N VAL A 326 11.39 3.39 9.43
CA VAL A 326 10.99 3.76 10.79
C VAL A 326 9.52 3.41 11.03
N LEU A 327 8.64 3.72 10.07
CA LEU A 327 7.22 3.40 10.17
C LEU A 327 6.97 1.88 10.23
N LEU A 328 7.63 1.11 9.35
CA LEU A 328 7.54 -0.35 9.35
C LEU A 328 8.08 -0.97 10.64
N ALA A 329 9.20 -0.45 11.16
CA ALA A 329 9.75 -0.90 12.44
C ALA A 329 8.77 -0.63 13.60
N ALA A 330 8.20 0.58 13.66
CA ALA A 330 7.19 0.92 14.67
C ALA A 330 5.95 0.02 14.56
N LEU A 331 5.44 -0.20 13.35
CA LEU A 331 4.30 -1.10 13.11
C LEU A 331 4.62 -2.54 13.51
N SER A 332 5.83 -3.04 13.22
CA SER A 332 6.24 -4.39 13.60
C SER A 332 6.27 -4.58 15.11
N GLN A 333 6.68 -3.55 15.86
CA GLN A 333 6.69 -3.59 17.31
C GLN A 333 5.28 -3.54 17.90
N ILE A 334 4.39 -2.69 17.35
CA ILE A 334 3.02 -2.53 17.84
C ILE A 334 2.18 -3.77 17.56
N MET A 335 2.31 -4.33 16.36
CA MET A 335 1.50 -5.47 15.92
C MET A 335 2.10 -6.82 16.34
N MET A 336 3.34 -6.85 16.85
CA MET A 336 4.09 -8.08 17.10
C MET A 336 4.19 -9.00 15.86
N VAL A 337 4.15 -8.42 14.65
CA VAL A 337 4.26 -9.13 13.38
C VAL A 337 5.53 -8.68 12.66
N SER A 338 6.29 -9.65 12.14
CA SER A 338 7.48 -9.40 11.33
C SER A 338 7.06 -9.14 9.88
N PHE A 339 7.28 -7.91 9.38
CA PHE A 339 7.07 -7.61 7.97
C PHE A 339 8.28 -8.09 7.14
N PRO A 340 8.07 -8.49 5.87
CA PRO A 340 9.17 -8.76 4.96
C PRO A 340 10.11 -7.55 4.91
N PRO A 341 11.43 -7.75 4.75
CA PRO A 341 12.34 -6.62 4.55
C PRO A 341 11.82 -5.81 3.36
N ALA A 342 11.55 -4.53 3.59
CA ALA A 342 11.15 -3.59 2.56
C ALA A 342 12.31 -3.43 1.58
N GLY A 343 12.37 -4.33 0.59
CA GLY A 343 13.22 -4.17 -0.58
C GLY A 343 12.84 -2.84 -1.20
N VAL A 344 13.82 -1.97 -1.42
CA VAL A 344 13.57 -0.71 -2.12
C VAL A 344 13.61 -1.05 -3.61
N PRO A 345 12.47 -1.15 -4.30
CA PRO A 345 12.48 -1.56 -5.69
C PRO A 345 13.11 -0.42 -6.51
N THR A 346 14.05 -0.77 -7.37
CA THR A 346 14.65 0.19 -8.30
C THR A 346 13.58 0.92 -9.11
N GLN A 347 12.48 0.23 -9.45
CA GLN A 347 11.34 0.79 -10.17
C GLN A 347 10.65 1.94 -9.42
N SER A 348 10.47 1.87 -8.09
CA SER A 348 9.86 2.98 -7.34
C SER A 348 10.79 4.16 -7.20
N ILE A 349 12.10 3.93 -7.08
CA ILE A 349 13.10 5.01 -7.11
C ILE A 349 13.06 5.73 -8.46
N VAL A 350 13.11 4.96 -9.55
CA VAL A 350 13.07 5.52 -10.92
C VAL A 350 11.77 6.27 -11.15
N MET A 351 10.62 5.71 -10.75
CA MET A 351 9.32 6.36 -10.90
C MET A 351 9.22 7.64 -10.06
N ALA A 352 9.68 7.64 -8.82
CA ALA A 352 9.69 8.83 -7.96
C ALA A 352 10.63 9.91 -8.48
N ALA A 353 11.81 9.53 -8.99
CA ALA A 353 12.75 10.46 -9.62
C ALA A 353 12.17 11.04 -10.92
N ALA A 354 11.57 10.21 -11.77
CA ALA A 354 10.94 10.64 -13.01
C ALA A 354 9.76 11.59 -12.74
N LEU A 355 8.91 11.28 -11.75
CA LEU A 355 7.80 12.14 -11.34
C LEU A 355 8.30 13.45 -10.73
N GLY A 356 9.26 13.40 -9.80
CA GLY A 356 9.83 14.58 -9.16
C GLY A 356 10.47 15.52 -10.18
N LEU A 357 11.25 14.97 -11.12
CA LEU A 357 11.87 15.74 -12.19
C LEU A 357 10.84 16.26 -13.19
N GLY A 358 9.88 15.43 -13.60
CA GLY A 358 8.81 15.81 -14.51
C GLY A 358 7.95 16.95 -13.96
N MET A 359 7.59 16.89 -12.68
CA MET A 359 6.84 17.95 -12.00
C MET A 359 7.66 19.22 -11.81
N ALA A 360 8.96 19.11 -11.51
CA ALA A 360 9.85 20.27 -11.44
C ALA A 360 9.99 20.95 -12.80
N LEU A 361 10.12 20.18 -13.88
CA LEU A 361 10.19 20.69 -15.24
C LEU A 361 8.86 21.33 -15.67
N ALA A 362 7.73 20.65 -15.43
CA ALA A 362 6.39 21.17 -15.75
C ALA A 362 6.09 22.47 -14.98
N GLY A 363 6.39 22.48 -13.67
CA GLY A 363 6.23 23.66 -12.82
C GLY A 363 7.18 24.79 -13.17
N ALA A 364 8.37 24.49 -13.69
CA ALA A 364 9.31 25.49 -14.20
C ALA A 364 9.01 25.95 -15.64
N ALA A 365 8.30 25.15 -16.44
CA ALA A 365 8.09 25.40 -17.87
C ALA A 365 7.19 26.62 -18.11
N ALA A 366 6.01 26.66 -17.49
CA ALA A 366 5.10 27.80 -17.57
C ALA A 366 5.78 29.13 -17.16
N PRO A 367 6.48 29.20 -16.02
CA PRO A 367 7.21 30.40 -15.65
C PRO A 367 8.44 30.71 -16.51
N ALA A 368 9.21 29.72 -16.96
CA ALA A 368 10.34 29.94 -17.87
C ALA A 368 9.86 30.53 -19.20
N TYR A 369 8.72 30.05 -19.69
CA TYR A 369 8.05 30.58 -20.88
C TYR A 369 7.59 32.03 -20.66
N ARG A 370 6.85 32.30 -19.57
CA ARG A 370 6.42 33.67 -19.23
C ARG A 370 7.60 34.63 -19.04
N ALA A 371 8.66 34.20 -18.38
CA ALA A 371 9.88 34.96 -18.21
C ALA A 371 10.56 35.31 -19.54
N SER A 372 10.50 34.40 -20.52
CA SER A 372 11.04 34.63 -21.85
C SER A 372 10.27 35.72 -22.62
N GLN A 373 8.97 35.90 -22.32
CA GLN A 373 8.11 36.87 -22.99
C GLN A 373 8.14 38.27 -22.38
N LEU A 374 8.69 38.44 -21.16
CA LEU A 374 8.80 39.74 -20.51
C LEU A 374 9.51 40.75 -21.40
N THR A 375 8.90 41.92 -21.61
CA THR A 375 9.58 43.03 -22.27
C THR A 375 10.40 43.85 -21.26
N PRO A 376 11.53 44.46 -21.68
CA PRO A 376 12.35 45.33 -20.82
C PRO A 376 11.55 46.45 -20.13
N LEU A 377 10.57 47.04 -20.82
CA LEU A 377 9.73 48.12 -20.31
C LEU A 377 8.72 47.64 -19.24
N GLU A 378 8.05 46.50 -19.46
CA GLU A 378 7.07 45.95 -18.52
C GLU A 378 7.68 45.52 -17.18
N GLY A 379 8.95 45.12 -17.17
CA GLY A 379 9.63 44.73 -15.94
C GLY A 379 10.19 45.89 -15.12
N MET A 380 10.26 47.10 -15.70
CA MET A 380 10.75 48.32 -15.04
C MET A 380 9.61 49.27 -14.64
N SER A 381 8.41 49.16 -15.22
CA SER A 381 7.25 49.98 -14.83
C SER A 381 6.78 49.64 -13.41
N ALA A 382 6.72 50.65 -12.52
CA ALA A 382 6.21 50.52 -11.15
C ALA A 382 4.71 50.15 -11.10
N VAL A 383 3.97 50.48 -12.17
CA VAL A 383 2.64 49.93 -12.42
C VAL A 383 2.83 48.57 -13.04
N VAL A 384 2.95 47.54 -12.19
CA VAL A 384 2.59 46.19 -12.59
C VAL A 384 1.17 46.35 -13.16
N ARG A 385 0.98 46.19 -14.47
CA ARG A 385 -0.33 45.86 -15.02
C ARG A 385 -0.68 44.55 -14.34
N GLY A 386 -1.27 44.66 -13.14
CA GLY A 386 -1.67 43.54 -12.31
C GLY A 386 -2.54 42.73 -13.23
N ASP A 387 -2.07 41.54 -13.58
CA ASP A 387 -2.58 40.75 -14.68
C ASP A 387 -4.12 40.89 -14.68
N ILE A 388 -4.65 41.75 -15.56
CA ILE A 388 -6.03 41.68 -16.01
C ILE A 388 -6.07 40.52 -17.01
N GLU A 389 -5.39 39.42 -16.67
CA GLU A 389 -5.83 38.12 -17.10
C GLU A 389 -7.01 37.85 -16.18
N SER A 390 -8.18 38.33 -16.63
CA SER A 390 -9.41 37.56 -16.47
C SER A 390 -8.99 36.10 -16.49
N GLY A 391 -9.22 35.35 -15.40
CA GLY A 391 -9.13 33.91 -15.50
C GLY A 391 -10.06 33.58 -16.65
N SER A 392 -9.47 33.28 -17.82
CA SER A 392 -10.18 33.30 -19.09
C SER A 392 -11.49 32.58 -18.86
N ASP A 393 -12.63 33.13 -19.25
CA ASP A 393 -13.93 32.47 -19.07
C ASP A 393 -13.87 31.01 -19.57
N HIS A 394 -12.94 30.71 -20.49
CA HIS A 394 -12.63 29.38 -21.00
C HIS A 394 -11.98 28.43 -19.97
N SER A 395 -11.16 28.90 -19.04
CA SER A 395 -10.59 28.10 -17.94
C SER A 395 -11.66 27.69 -16.92
N VAL A 396 -12.60 28.59 -16.65
CA VAL A 396 -13.76 28.34 -15.79
C VAL A 396 -14.75 27.40 -16.48
N LEU A 397 -15.05 27.64 -17.76
CA LEU A 397 -15.90 26.77 -18.57
C LEU A 397 -15.29 25.36 -18.71
N GLY A 398 -13.98 25.28 -18.99
CA GLY A 398 -13.25 24.02 -19.04
C GLY A 398 -13.24 23.29 -17.69
N GLY A 399 -13.08 24.02 -16.59
CA GLY A 399 -13.21 23.47 -15.24
C GLY A 399 -14.60 22.93 -14.94
N ALA A 400 -15.66 23.64 -15.35
CA ALA A 400 -17.05 23.22 -15.18
C ALA A 400 -17.38 21.96 -16.00
N LEU A 401 -16.95 21.94 -17.27
CA LEU A 401 -17.11 20.78 -18.15
C LEU A 401 -16.34 19.56 -17.60
N LEU A 402 -15.10 19.76 -17.14
CA LEU A 402 -14.29 18.69 -16.59
C LEU A 402 -14.89 18.15 -15.29
N ALA A 403 -15.34 19.03 -14.39
CA ALA A 403 -16.00 18.62 -13.14
C ALA A 403 -17.32 17.89 -13.43
N GLY A 404 -18.14 18.38 -14.36
CA GLY A 404 -19.38 17.74 -14.78
C GLY A 404 -19.15 16.35 -15.40
N PHE A 405 -18.18 16.25 -16.33
CA PHE A 405 -17.76 14.97 -16.92
C PHE A 405 -17.25 14.00 -15.86
N SER A 406 -16.50 14.50 -14.87
CA SER A 406 -15.97 13.68 -13.78
C SER A 406 -17.06 13.14 -12.87
N ILE A 407 -18.06 13.97 -12.52
CA ILE A 407 -19.22 13.54 -11.71
C ILE A 407 -20.03 12.48 -12.45
N LEU A 408 -20.30 12.70 -13.75
CA LEU A 408 -21.00 11.73 -14.59
C LEU A 408 -20.21 10.41 -14.68
N GLY A 409 -18.90 10.49 -14.91
CA GLY A 409 -18.01 9.32 -14.95
C GLY A 409 -18.00 8.55 -13.64
N LEU A 410 -17.93 9.25 -12.50
CA LEU A 410 -18.04 8.63 -11.17
C LEU A 410 -19.40 7.96 -10.97
N GLY A 411 -20.50 8.62 -11.35
CA GLY A 411 -21.85 8.05 -11.23
C GLY A 411 -22.04 6.78 -12.06
N VAL A 412 -21.48 6.75 -13.28
CA VAL A 412 -21.49 5.58 -14.16
C VAL A 412 -20.60 4.46 -13.61
N ALA A 413 -19.44 4.78 -13.03
CA ALA A 413 -18.56 3.82 -12.39
C ALA A 413 -19.20 3.20 -11.13
N ILE A 414 -19.85 4.00 -10.28
CA ILE A 414 -20.59 3.53 -9.10
C ILE A 414 -21.73 2.59 -9.50
N ARG A 415 -22.39 2.84 -10.64
CA ARG A 415 -23.47 1.99 -11.17
C ARG A 415 -22.97 0.72 -11.85
N GLY A 416 -21.65 0.50 -11.92
CA GLY A 416 -21.02 -0.71 -12.44
C GLY A 416 -20.97 -0.81 -13.97
N TRP A 417 -21.24 0.28 -14.70
CA TRP A 417 -21.27 0.26 -16.17
C TRP A 417 -19.88 0.38 -16.81
N ILE A 418 -18.89 0.85 -16.05
CA ILE A 418 -17.49 1.01 -16.46
C ILE A 418 -16.62 0.34 -15.39
N PRO A 419 -15.45 -0.25 -15.76
CA PRO A 419 -14.52 -0.80 -14.77
C PRO A 419 -14.18 0.22 -13.67
N GLY A 420 -14.18 -0.23 -12.42
CA GLY A 420 -13.91 0.63 -11.26
C GLY A 420 -12.56 1.36 -11.30
N ASP A 421 -11.59 0.84 -12.06
CA ASP A 421 -10.28 1.50 -12.27
C ASP A 421 -10.41 2.91 -12.88
N PHE A 422 -11.48 3.19 -13.63
CA PHE A 422 -11.72 4.53 -14.19
C PHE A 422 -12.21 5.54 -13.14
N ALA A 423 -12.78 5.09 -12.02
CA ALA A 423 -13.26 5.98 -10.96
C ALA A 423 -12.14 6.85 -10.39
N LEU A 424 -10.91 6.32 -10.32
CA LEU A 424 -9.74 7.07 -9.88
C LEU A 424 -9.42 8.25 -10.82
N TRP A 425 -9.46 8.01 -12.14
CA TRP A 425 -9.20 9.07 -13.11
C TRP A 425 -10.25 10.16 -13.04
N PHE A 426 -11.52 9.77 -12.87
CA PHE A 426 -12.60 10.73 -12.65
C PHE A 426 -12.45 11.50 -11.34
N ALA A 427 -11.98 10.88 -10.25
CA ALA A 427 -11.72 11.57 -8.99
C ALA A 427 -10.57 12.60 -9.13
N ILE A 428 -9.50 12.24 -9.82
CA ILE A 428 -8.38 13.14 -10.12
C ILE A 428 -8.85 14.32 -10.99
N SER A 429 -9.58 14.03 -12.08
CA SER A 429 -10.09 15.08 -12.98
C SER A 429 -11.13 15.96 -12.30
N PHE A 430 -11.90 15.41 -11.34
CA PHE A 430 -12.80 16.19 -10.51
C PHE A 430 -12.03 17.19 -9.65
N LEU A 431 -10.98 16.76 -8.94
CA LEU A 431 -10.15 17.67 -8.14
C LEU A 431 -9.53 18.77 -9.01
N VAL A 432 -9.00 18.43 -10.19
CA VAL A 432 -8.46 19.41 -11.14
C VAL A 432 -9.55 20.36 -11.63
N GLY A 433 -10.74 19.85 -11.95
CA GLY A 433 -11.90 20.65 -12.36
C GLY A 433 -12.31 21.65 -11.29
N VAL A 434 -12.39 21.23 -10.03
CA VAL A 434 -12.69 22.11 -8.89
C VAL A 434 -11.59 23.18 -8.71
N VAL A 435 -10.32 22.82 -8.86
CA VAL A 435 -9.22 23.79 -8.83
C VAL A 435 -9.38 24.85 -9.93
N LEU A 436 -9.78 24.46 -11.15
CA LEU A 436 -10.04 25.40 -12.24
C LEU A 436 -11.28 26.27 -12.01
N LEU A 437 -12.22 25.83 -11.16
CA LEU A 437 -13.38 26.60 -10.71
C LEU A 437 -13.10 27.55 -9.54
N THR A 438 -11.93 27.45 -8.90
CA THR A 438 -11.54 28.37 -7.81
C THR A 438 -11.64 29.86 -8.14
N PRO A 439 -11.44 30.37 -9.38
CA PRO A 439 -11.62 31.78 -9.68
C PRO A 439 -13.04 32.30 -9.44
N LEU A 440 -14.08 31.48 -9.71
CA LEU A 440 -15.47 31.81 -9.39
C LEU A 440 -15.68 31.84 -7.88
N GLY A 441 -15.18 30.81 -7.19
CA GLY A 441 -15.28 30.69 -5.74
C GLY A 441 -14.61 31.86 -5.01
N LEU A 442 -13.40 32.26 -5.43
CA LEU A 442 -12.65 33.33 -4.79
C LEU A 442 -13.44 34.65 -4.78
N GLY A 443 -14.13 34.97 -5.89
CA GLY A 443 -14.99 36.15 -5.96
C GLY A 443 -16.17 36.07 -5.00
N LEU A 444 -16.89 34.94 -5.00
CA LEU A 444 -18.04 34.72 -4.13
C LEU A 444 -17.65 34.73 -2.63
N PHE A 445 -16.66 33.92 -2.25
CA PHE A 445 -16.22 33.80 -0.86
C PHE A 445 -15.59 35.09 -0.33
N SER A 446 -14.83 35.81 -1.14
CA SER A 446 -14.28 37.10 -0.72
C SER A 446 -15.37 38.16 -0.52
N TRP A 447 -16.42 38.15 -1.36
CA TRP A 447 -17.59 39.01 -1.16
C TRP A 447 -18.35 38.66 0.13
N ILE A 448 -18.61 37.36 0.38
CA ILE A 448 -19.26 36.88 1.63
C ILE A 448 -18.43 37.31 2.85
N ALA A 449 -17.12 37.06 2.83
CA ALA A 449 -16.22 37.42 3.91
C ALA A 449 -16.22 38.94 4.18
N VAL A 450 -16.23 39.76 3.12
CA VAL A 450 -16.37 41.22 3.27
C VAL A 450 -17.67 41.56 3.98
N GLN A 451 -18.82 41.03 3.56
CA GLN A 451 -20.09 41.34 4.23
C GLN A 451 -20.09 40.93 5.70
N PHE A 452 -19.48 39.79 6.03
CA PHE A 452 -19.38 39.29 7.39
C PHE A 452 -18.49 40.17 8.28
N PHE A 453 -17.33 40.61 7.79
CA PHE A 453 -16.39 41.44 8.58
C PHE A 453 -16.62 42.95 8.45
N ARG A 454 -17.48 43.39 7.53
CA ARG A 454 -17.86 44.80 7.32
C ARG A 454 -18.30 45.54 8.60
N PRO A 455 -19.04 44.92 9.56
CA PRO A 455 -19.45 45.60 10.78
C PRO A 455 -18.26 45.99 11.67
N TRP A 456 -17.19 45.18 11.68
CA TRP A 456 -16.05 45.36 12.58
C TRP A 456 -14.87 46.09 11.95
N LEU A 457 -14.63 45.95 10.63
CA LEU A 457 -13.38 46.41 9.98
C LEU A 457 -13.66 47.13 8.65
N ARG A 458 -14.41 48.23 8.68
CA ARG A 458 -15.00 48.90 7.49
C ARG A 458 -14.02 49.23 6.36
N GLY A 459 -12.91 49.91 6.65
CA GLY A 459 -11.95 50.35 5.63
C GLY A 459 -10.97 49.25 5.20
N GLU A 460 -10.52 48.45 6.15
CA GLU A 460 -9.50 47.42 5.95
C GLU A 460 -10.04 46.23 5.13
N THR A 461 -11.31 45.86 5.33
CA THR A 461 -11.96 44.77 4.57
C THR A 461 -12.10 45.09 3.08
N GLN A 462 -12.43 46.33 2.73
CA GLN A 462 -12.51 46.74 1.33
C GLN A 462 -11.13 46.82 0.66
N LEU A 463 -10.11 47.26 1.39
CA LEU A 463 -8.73 47.25 0.92
C LEU A 463 -8.23 45.82 0.70
N ALA A 464 -8.47 44.91 1.65
CA ALA A 464 -8.13 43.49 1.55
C ALA A 464 -8.83 42.80 0.38
N TYR A 465 -10.13 43.06 0.18
CA TYR A 465 -10.91 42.55 -0.96
C TYR A 465 -10.33 42.98 -2.30
N ARG A 466 -10.04 44.28 -2.46
CA ARG A 466 -9.43 44.80 -3.69
C ARG A 466 -8.03 44.23 -3.92
N GLN A 467 -7.24 44.03 -2.86
CA GLN A 467 -5.92 43.38 -2.92
C GLN A 467 -6.01 41.92 -3.40
N LEU A 468 -6.92 41.13 -2.81
CA LEU A 468 -7.14 39.74 -3.19
C LEU A 468 -7.56 39.60 -4.66
N LEU A 469 -8.47 40.46 -5.12
CA LEU A 469 -8.94 40.45 -6.51
C LEU A 469 -7.88 40.94 -7.50
N ARG A 470 -6.99 41.84 -7.09
CA ARG A 470 -5.88 42.33 -7.92
C ARG A 470 -4.81 41.27 -8.18
N HIS A 471 -4.72 40.25 -7.31
CA HIS A 471 -3.78 39.14 -7.44
C HIS A 471 -4.48 37.77 -7.60
N ARG A 472 -5.60 37.74 -8.33
CA ARG A 472 -6.46 36.55 -8.56
C ARG A 472 -5.66 35.28 -8.90
N SER A 473 -4.74 35.33 -9.87
CA SER A 473 -3.98 34.15 -10.29
C SER A 473 -3.16 33.52 -9.14
N ARG A 474 -2.48 34.35 -8.33
CA ARG A 474 -1.66 33.88 -7.21
C ARG A 474 -2.54 33.30 -6.08
N SER A 475 -3.64 33.99 -5.78
CA SER A 475 -4.59 33.56 -4.75
C SER A 475 -5.28 32.25 -5.15
N ASN A 476 -5.72 32.11 -6.39
CA ASN A 476 -6.39 30.90 -6.90
C ASN A 476 -5.48 29.66 -6.85
N LEU A 477 -4.21 29.78 -7.25
CA LEU A 477 -3.27 28.66 -7.17
C LEU A 477 -3.05 28.21 -5.72
N THR A 478 -2.90 29.16 -4.80
CA THR A 478 -2.71 28.85 -3.37
C THR A 478 -3.95 28.18 -2.77
N VAL A 479 -5.14 28.71 -3.07
CA VAL A 479 -6.42 28.13 -2.64
C VAL A 479 -6.62 26.75 -3.24
N GLY A 480 -6.31 26.55 -4.51
CA GLY A 480 -6.42 25.24 -5.17
C GLY A 480 -5.52 24.18 -4.55
N VAL A 481 -4.29 24.54 -4.19
CA VAL A 481 -3.33 23.61 -3.56
C VAL A 481 -3.77 23.26 -2.14
N LEU A 482 -4.20 24.24 -1.35
CA LEU A 482 -4.78 24.01 -0.03
C LEU A 482 -6.04 23.14 -0.13
N PHE A 483 -6.92 23.42 -1.08
CA PHE A 483 -8.11 22.62 -1.32
C PHE A 483 -7.75 21.16 -1.63
N VAL A 484 -6.84 20.93 -2.59
CA VAL A 484 -6.41 19.57 -2.95
C VAL A 484 -5.78 18.86 -1.76
N ALA A 485 -4.89 19.53 -1.03
CA ALA A 485 -4.24 18.94 0.14
C ALA A 485 -5.23 18.57 1.24
N THR A 486 -6.16 19.48 1.54
CA THR A 486 -7.17 19.28 2.58
C THR A 486 -8.18 18.22 2.15
N ALA A 487 -8.68 18.26 0.91
CA ALA A 487 -9.63 17.28 0.38
C ALA A 487 -9.03 15.88 0.31
N THR A 488 -7.77 15.77 -0.12
CA THR A 488 -7.05 14.49 -0.16
C THR A 488 -6.79 13.96 1.25
N GLY A 489 -6.38 14.83 2.18
CA GLY A 489 -6.17 14.46 3.58
C GLY A 489 -7.47 14.02 4.27
N LEU A 490 -8.57 14.77 4.08
CA LEU A 490 -9.89 14.41 4.60
C LEU A 490 -10.38 13.09 3.98
N GLY A 491 -10.23 12.92 2.68
CA GLY A 491 -10.61 11.69 1.98
C GLY A 491 -9.87 10.49 2.54
N MET A 492 -8.56 10.59 2.70
CA MET A 492 -7.74 9.51 3.27
C MET A 492 -8.08 9.23 4.74
N ALA A 493 -8.31 10.28 5.55
CA ALA A 493 -8.74 10.12 6.94
C ALA A 493 -10.11 9.45 7.02
N SER A 494 -11.07 9.85 6.18
CA SER A 494 -12.40 9.22 6.09
C SER A 494 -12.24 7.75 5.75
N THR A 495 -11.49 7.40 4.71
CA THR A 495 -11.29 5.99 4.32
C THR A 495 -10.71 5.15 5.46
N ILE A 496 -9.77 5.70 6.23
CA ILE A 496 -9.20 5.01 7.40
C ILE A 496 -10.25 4.84 8.50
N LEU A 497 -11.01 5.90 8.81
CA LEU A 497 -12.07 5.85 9.82
C LEU A 497 -13.18 4.88 9.42
N ASP A 498 -13.58 4.89 8.15
CA ASP A 498 -14.58 3.98 7.57
C ASP A 498 -14.09 2.53 7.69
N HIS A 499 -12.82 2.23 7.35
CA HIS A 499 -12.25 0.90 7.57
C HIS A 499 -12.25 0.47 9.03
N ILE A 500 -11.93 1.38 9.95
CA ILE A 500 -11.95 1.08 11.39
C ILE A 500 -13.38 0.80 11.85
N GLU A 501 -14.34 1.59 11.39
CA GLU A 501 -15.75 1.42 11.75
C GLU A 501 -16.32 0.14 11.13
N ASP A 502 -16.00 -0.17 9.88
CA ASP A 502 -16.34 -1.43 9.21
C ASP A 502 -15.77 -2.63 9.97
N LEU A 503 -14.51 -2.58 10.40
CA LEU A 503 -13.90 -3.63 11.22
C LEU A 503 -14.56 -3.75 12.59
N ARG A 504 -14.92 -2.63 13.24
CA ARG A 504 -15.65 -2.63 14.52
C ARG A 504 -17.05 -3.18 14.35
N GLN A 505 -17.74 -2.81 13.28
CA GLN A 505 -19.07 -3.30 12.98
C GLN A 505 -19.01 -4.80 12.67
N TRP A 506 -18.09 -5.23 11.81
CA TRP A 506 -17.83 -6.65 11.56
C TRP A 506 -17.53 -7.39 12.86
N SER A 507 -16.64 -6.85 13.70
CA SER A 507 -16.34 -7.42 15.02
C SER A 507 -17.56 -7.51 15.91
N ARG A 508 -18.40 -6.47 15.99
CA ARG A 508 -19.61 -6.49 16.83
C ARG A 508 -20.66 -7.45 16.31
N THR A 509 -20.80 -7.60 15.00
CA THR A 509 -21.81 -8.45 14.37
C THR A 509 -21.38 -9.91 14.37
N VAL A 510 -20.10 -10.17 14.09
CA VAL A 510 -19.54 -11.54 13.99
C VAL A 510 -19.12 -12.07 15.36
N ILE A 511 -18.65 -11.20 16.26
CA ILE A 511 -18.21 -11.54 17.62
C ILE A 511 -19.26 -11.02 18.63
N ALA A 512 -20.54 -11.32 18.38
CA ALA A 512 -21.68 -10.88 19.20
C ALA A 512 -22.07 -11.86 20.34
N GLY A 513 -21.11 -12.42 21.09
CA GLY A 513 -21.44 -13.41 22.13
C GLY A 513 -20.33 -13.61 23.16
N ASP A 514 -20.72 -13.97 24.38
CA ASP A 514 -19.78 -14.29 25.47
C ASP A 514 -19.02 -15.60 25.19
N PHE A 515 -19.67 -16.54 24.48
CA PHE A 515 -19.09 -17.82 24.08
C PHE A 515 -19.45 -18.13 22.62
N PHE A 516 -18.45 -18.57 21.84
CA PHE A 516 -18.65 -19.03 20.47
C PHE A 516 -18.50 -20.54 20.43
N VAL A 517 -19.58 -21.23 20.09
CA VAL A 517 -19.54 -22.66 19.79
C VAL A 517 -19.36 -22.80 18.28
N ARG A 518 -18.29 -23.48 17.86
CA ARG A 518 -17.92 -23.66 16.46
C ARG A 518 -17.54 -25.12 16.27
N ALA A 519 -17.96 -25.76 15.18
CA ALA A 519 -17.54 -27.13 14.88
C ALA A 519 -16.04 -27.21 14.54
N ALA A 520 -15.56 -26.29 13.70
CA ALA A 520 -14.16 -26.16 13.31
C ALA A 520 -13.84 -24.70 12.94
N MET A 521 -12.55 -24.36 12.85
CA MET A 521 -12.15 -23.09 12.23
C MET A 521 -12.64 -23.06 10.78
N PRO A 522 -13.18 -21.92 10.30
CA PRO A 522 -13.54 -21.79 8.90
C PRO A 522 -12.33 -22.05 8.03
N ASP A 523 -12.55 -22.77 6.95
CA ASP A 523 -11.54 -22.97 5.93
C ASP A 523 -11.17 -21.62 5.31
N MET A 524 -9.90 -21.24 5.44
CA MET A 524 -9.42 -19.92 5.01
C MET A 524 -9.50 -19.70 3.49
N SER A 525 -9.71 -20.75 2.70
CA SER A 525 -9.82 -20.66 1.25
C SER A 525 -11.27 -20.60 0.75
N THR A 526 -12.25 -21.14 1.49
CA THR A 526 -13.67 -21.08 1.12
C THR A 526 -14.52 -20.21 2.02
N GLY A 527 -14.04 -19.86 3.22
CA GLY A 527 -14.80 -19.13 4.24
C GLY A 527 -15.90 -19.95 4.90
N LEU A 528 -16.07 -21.23 4.54
CA LEU A 528 -17.07 -22.12 5.10
C LEU A 528 -16.56 -22.76 6.39
N SER A 529 -17.46 -23.10 7.31
CA SER A 529 -17.17 -23.91 8.50
C SER A 529 -17.95 -25.23 8.48
N ALA A 530 -17.43 -26.28 9.08
CA ALA A 530 -18.14 -27.55 9.26
C ALA A 530 -19.52 -27.32 9.91
N ALA A 531 -20.54 -28.05 9.45
CA ALA A 531 -21.90 -27.89 9.94
C ALA A 531 -22.00 -28.31 11.41
N ILE A 532 -22.68 -27.49 12.21
CA ILE A 532 -23.04 -27.81 13.60
C ILE A 532 -24.39 -28.53 13.57
N PRO A 533 -24.60 -29.62 14.34
CA PRO A 533 -25.91 -30.28 14.44
C PRO A 533 -26.98 -29.29 14.89
N GLU A 534 -28.14 -29.27 14.22
CA GLU A 534 -29.23 -28.33 14.53
C GLU A 534 -29.71 -28.46 16.00
N GLU A 535 -29.70 -29.67 16.56
CA GLU A 535 -30.07 -29.95 17.96
C GLU A 535 -29.17 -29.26 19.00
N LEU A 536 -27.95 -28.85 18.62
CA LEU A 536 -27.02 -28.25 19.58
C LEU A 536 -27.54 -26.91 20.10
N GLY A 537 -28.25 -26.15 19.26
CA GLY A 537 -28.85 -24.87 19.67
C GLY A 537 -29.91 -25.07 20.76
N ASP A 538 -30.74 -26.09 20.63
CA ASP A 538 -31.79 -26.41 21.62
C ASP A 538 -31.18 -26.96 22.91
N ARG A 539 -30.13 -27.79 22.84
CA ARG A 539 -29.41 -28.27 24.03
C ARG A 539 -28.71 -27.15 24.79
N LEU A 540 -28.11 -26.19 24.09
CA LEU A 540 -27.45 -25.04 24.73
C LEU A 540 -28.44 -24.07 25.38
N ARG A 541 -29.69 -23.99 24.91
CA ARG A 541 -30.75 -23.20 25.57
C ARG A 541 -31.28 -23.81 26.87
N GLN A 542 -31.05 -25.11 27.08
CA GLN A 542 -31.50 -25.84 28.27
C GLN A 542 -30.48 -25.81 29.43
N ILE A 543 -29.27 -25.32 29.18
CA ILE A 543 -28.19 -25.10 30.16
C ILE A 543 -28.21 -23.63 30.55
#